data_AF-A0A2V6C1L1-F1
#
_entry.id   AF-A0A2V6C1L1-F1
#
_cell.length_a   1.000
_cell.length_b   1.000
_cell.length_c   1.000
_cell.angle_alpha   90.00
_cell.angle_beta   90.00
_cell.angle_gamma   90.00
#
_symmetry.space_group_name_H-M   'P 1'
#
loop_
_entity.id
_entity.type
_entity.pdbx_description
1 polymer ?
#
loop_
_entity_poly.entity_id
_entity_poly.type
_entity_poly.pdbx_seq_one_letter_code
_entity_poly.pdbx_strand_id
1 'polypeptide(L)'
;ENFVLMGDLALINMGLGDNAAALALAERALDLFPIDKDALTGPRPLDILARVAARVGDPDRSISTLEKLLSIPYEAPLAANPPLTPALLRLDPMFEPLRNDPRFQKLLASSARK
;
A
#
# COMPACT_ATOMS: atom_id res chain seq x y z
N GLU A 1 -8.93 -13.77 13.13
CA GLU A 1 -9.20 -12.45 12.54
C GLU A 1 -8.93 -12.52 11.05
N ASN A 2 -9.70 -11.78 10.23
CA ASN A 2 -9.64 -11.86 8.77
C ASN A 2 -9.00 -10.59 8.21
N PHE A 3 -7.76 -10.69 7.73
CA PHE A 3 -7.01 -9.53 7.24
C PHE A 3 -7.59 -8.89 5.99
N VAL A 4 -8.32 -9.65 5.17
CA VAL A 4 -9.00 -9.11 3.99
C VAL A 4 -10.05 -8.11 4.46
N LEU A 5 -10.89 -8.51 5.41
CA LEU A 5 -11.91 -7.61 5.99
C LEU A 5 -11.28 -6.41 6.72
N MET A 6 -10.13 -6.60 7.38
CA MET A 6 -9.42 -5.49 8.02
C MET A 6 -8.87 -4.49 7.00
N GLY A 7 -8.34 -4.99 5.88
CA GLY A 7 -7.89 -4.14 4.78
C GLY A 7 -9.03 -3.34 4.16
N ASP A 8 -10.18 -4.00 3.92
CA ASP A 8 -11.39 -3.34 3.41
C ASP A 8 -11.87 -2.26 4.38
N LEU A 9 -11.96 -2.57 5.68
CA LEU A 9 -12.35 -1.61 6.70
C LEU A 9 -11.35 -0.45 6.83
N ALA A 10 -10.05 -0.70 6.65
CA ALA A 10 -9.05 0.36 6.66
C ALA A 10 -9.30 1.36 5.52
N LEU A 11 -9.56 0.87 4.31
CA LEU A 11 -9.89 1.70 3.16
C LEU A 11 -11.23 2.44 3.32
N ILE A 12 -12.24 1.79 3.89
CA ILE A 12 -13.55 2.40 4.17
C ILE A 12 -13.38 3.55 5.17
N ASN A 13 -12.69 3.32 6.29
CA ASN A 13 -12.47 4.37 7.31
C ASN A 13 -11.65 5.54 6.76
N MET A 14 -10.63 5.27 5.95
CA MET A 14 -9.87 6.31 5.24
C MET A 14 -10.78 7.14 4.32
N GLY A 15 -11.71 6.51 3.59
CA GLY A 15 -12.69 7.20 2.76
C GLY A 15 -13.71 8.03 3.55
N LEU A 16 -14.03 7.61 4.78
CA LEU A 16 -14.90 8.33 5.72
C LEU A 16 -14.17 9.45 6.49
N GLY A 17 -12.85 9.55 6.36
CA GLY A 17 -12.01 10.54 7.06
C GLY A 17 -11.58 10.12 8.47
N ASP A 18 -11.89 8.89 8.91
CA ASP A 18 -11.35 8.34 10.16
C ASP A 18 -9.95 7.75 9.91
N ASN A 19 -8.98 8.66 9.77
CA ASN A 19 -7.60 8.32 9.46
C ASN A 19 -6.94 7.47 10.56
N ALA A 20 -7.34 7.66 11.82
CA ALA A 20 -6.79 6.91 12.95
C ALA A 20 -7.25 5.45 12.91
N ALA A 21 -8.56 5.21 12.70
CA ALA A 21 -9.07 3.85 12.55
C ALA A 21 -8.50 3.17 11.31
N ALA A 22 -8.35 3.90 10.20
CA ALA A 22 -7.76 3.38 8.97
C ALA A 22 -6.33 2.85 9.18
N LEU A 23 -5.47 3.65 9.81
CA LEU A 23 -4.08 3.26 10.10
C LEU A 23 -4.03 2.09 11.09
N ALA A 24 -4.81 2.15 12.18
CA ALA A 24 -4.81 1.10 13.19
C ALA A 24 -5.24 -0.27 12.62
N LEU A 25 -6.21 -0.28 11.70
CA LEU A 25 -6.65 -1.51 11.04
C LEU A 25 -5.60 -2.05 10.07
N ALA A 26 -4.95 -1.19 9.29
CA ALA A 26 -3.89 -1.58 8.37
C ALA A 26 -2.65 -2.14 9.12
N GLU A 27 -2.25 -1.49 10.22
CA GLU A 27 -1.14 -1.95 11.08
C GLU A 27 -1.46 -3.29 11.75
N ARG A 28 -2.66 -3.43 12.33
CA ARG A 28 -3.08 -4.71 12.93
C ARG A 28 -3.10 -5.84 11.91
N ALA A 29 -3.47 -5.56 10.66
CA ALA A 29 -3.45 -6.58 9.60
C ALA A 29 -2.02 -7.03 9.28
N LEU A 30 -1.03 -6.13 9.33
CA LEU A 30 0.40 -6.45 9.17
C LEU A 30 0.93 -7.34 10.29
N ASP A 31 0.58 -7.03 11.55
CA ASP A 31 1.05 -7.79 12.70
C ASP A 31 0.55 -9.23 12.70
N LEU A 32 -0.67 -9.44 12.22
CA LEU A 32 -1.31 -10.77 12.18
C LEU A 32 -0.84 -11.61 10.98
N PHE A 33 -0.45 -10.96 9.88
CA PHE A 33 -0.10 -11.62 8.62
C PHE A 33 1.28 -11.18 8.12
N PRO A 34 2.36 -11.60 8.80
CA PRO A 34 3.71 -11.23 8.42
C PRO A 34 4.13 -11.91 7.12
N ILE A 35 4.86 -11.15 6.28
CA ILE A 35 5.38 -11.60 4.97
C ILE A 35 6.23 -12.87 5.09
N ASP A 36 6.97 -13.05 6.19
CA ASP A 36 7.87 -14.19 6.39
C ASP A 36 7.13 -15.53 6.50
N LYS A 37 5.82 -15.51 6.80
CA LYS A 37 4.97 -16.71 6.91
C LYS A 37 4.22 -17.02 5.62
N ASP A 38 3.91 -15.99 4.82
CA ASP A 38 3.24 -16.12 3.53
C ASP A 38 3.78 -15.04 2.59
N ALA A 39 4.71 -15.43 1.73
CA ALA A 39 5.32 -14.51 0.77
C ALA A 39 4.35 -14.06 -0.34
N LEU A 40 3.26 -14.82 -0.58
CA LEU A 40 2.28 -14.50 -1.63
C LEU A 40 1.25 -13.50 -1.12
N THR A 41 0.59 -13.80 -0.01
CA THR A 41 -0.51 -12.98 0.52
C THR A 41 -0.12 -12.06 1.67
N GLY A 42 0.98 -12.36 2.39
CA GLY A 42 1.46 -11.53 3.50
C GLY A 42 1.83 -10.08 3.14
N PRO A 43 2.19 -9.75 1.88
CA PRO A 43 2.35 -8.35 1.48
C PRO A 43 1.03 -7.58 1.24
N ARG A 44 -0.14 -8.24 1.22
CA ARG A 44 -1.43 -7.55 0.99
C ARG A 44 -1.75 -6.46 2.01
N PRO A 45 -1.60 -6.69 3.34
CA PRO A 45 -1.78 -5.62 4.33
C PRO A 45 -0.79 -4.47 4.15
N LEU A 46 0.41 -4.76 3.62
CA LEU A 46 1.44 -3.76 3.37
C LEU A 46 1.03 -2.82 2.22
N ASP A 47 0.42 -3.36 1.16
CA ASP A 47 -0.18 -2.57 0.07
C ASP A 47 -1.30 -1.65 0.59
N ILE A 48 -2.20 -2.19 1.42
CA ILE A 48 -3.25 -1.39 2.07
C ILE A 48 -2.64 -0.27 2.91
N LEU A 49 -1.60 -0.55 3.70
CA LEU A 49 -0.92 0.48 4.49
C LEU A 49 -0.34 1.59 3.60
N ALA A 50 0.33 1.25 2.50
CA ALA A 50 0.86 2.25 1.57
C ALA A 50 -0.23 3.19 1.05
N ARG A 51 -1.39 2.63 0.67
CA ARG A 51 -2.56 3.36 0.18
C ARG A 51 -3.16 4.27 1.23
N VAL A 52 -3.38 3.74 2.45
CA VAL A 52 -3.91 4.53 3.57
C VAL A 52 -2.94 5.66 3.93
N ALA A 53 -1.66 5.35 4.12
CA ALA A 53 -0.63 6.32 4.47
C ALA A 53 -0.55 7.49 3.46
N ALA A 54 -0.62 7.19 2.16
CA ALA A 54 -0.64 8.23 1.12
C ALA A 54 -1.83 9.19 1.28
N ARG A 55 -3.02 8.66 1.59
CA ARG A 55 -4.26 9.43 1.65
C ARG A 55 -4.47 10.19 2.94
N VAL A 56 -3.91 9.71 4.04
CA VAL A 56 -3.98 10.38 5.35
C VAL A 56 -2.87 11.42 5.55
N GLY A 57 -1.98 11.60 4.56
CA GLY A 57 -0.92 12.61 4.59
C GLY A 57 0.37 12.15 5.28
N ASP A 58 0.66 10.84 5.28
CA ASP A 58 1.92 10.26 5.75
C ASP A 58 2.77 9.76 4.56
N PRO A 59 3.43 10.67 3.82
CA PRO A 59 4.20 10.32 2.63
C PRO A 59 5.42 9.47 2.96
N ASP A 60 6.05 9.69 4.12
CA ASP A 60 7.25 8.96 4.53
C ASP A 60 6.96 7.47 4.66
N ARG A 61 5.92 7.14 5.41
CA ARG A 61 5.48 5.75 5.60
C ARG A 61 4.98 5.13 4.30
N SER A 62 4.25 5.88 3.49
CA SER A 62 3.75 5.36 2.20
C SER A 62 4.92 5.01 1.27
N ILE A 63 5.88 5.92 1.09
CA ILE A 63 7.01 5.75 0.17
C ILE A 63 7.92 4.60 0.61
N SER A 64 8.26 4.50 1.91
CA SER A 64 9.07 3.37 2.41
C SER A 64 8.38 2.02 2.19
N THR A 65 7.04 2.01 2.29
CA THR A 65 6.23 0.81 2.07
C THR A 65 6.19 0.43 0.59
N LEU A 66 6.03 1.41 -0.29
CA LEU A 66 6.06 1.24 -1.75
C LEU A 66 7.43 0.74 -2.24
N GLU A 67 8.53 1.25 -1.69
CA GLU A 67 9.89 0.75 -1.99
C GLU A 67 10.00 -0.76 -1.74
N LYS A 68 9.49 -1.22 -0.59
CA LYS A 68 9.49 -2.65 -0.26
C LYS A 68 8.60 -3.44 -1.23
N LEU A 69 7.37 -3.00 -1.48
CA LEU A 69 6.42 -3.70 -2.36
C LEU A 69 6.93 -3.82 -3.80
N LEU A 70 7.60 -2.79 -4.33
CA LEU A 70 8.18 -2.81 -5.67
C LEU A 70 9.38 -3.76 -5.81
N SER A 71 9.98 -4.18 -4.69
CA SER A 71 11.15 -5.07 -4.65
C SER A 71 10.80 -6.55 -4.54
N ILE A 72 9.53 -6.90 -4.30
CA ILE A 72 9.08 -8.27 -4.06
C ILE A 72 7.87 -8.63 -4.94
N PRO A 73 7.72 -9.89 -5.37
CA PRO A 73 6.46 -10.37 -5.93
C PRO A 73 5.43 -10.55 -4.81
N TYR A 74 4.14 -10.34 -5.11
CA TYR A 74 3.03 -10.63 -4.21
C TYR A 74 1.72 -10.74 -4.99
N GLU A 75 0.62 -11.07 -4.32
CA GLU A 75 -0.73 -10.98 -4.87
C GLU A 75 -1.43 -9.72 -4.36
N ALA A 76 -2.03 -8.90 -5.24
CA ALA A 76 -2.64 -7.64 -4.84
C ALA A 76 -3.89 -7.85 -3.94
N PRO A 77 -4.17 -6.94 -2.98
CA PRO A 77 -5.33 -7.04 -2.12
C PRO A 77 -6.66 -6.69 -2.82
N LEU A 78 -6.63 -5.87 -3.85
CA LEU A 78 -7.81 -5.37 -4.55
C LEU A 78 -8.16 -6.27 -5.75
N ALA A 79 -9.46 -6.55 -5.92
CA ALA A 79 -10.00 -7.55 -6.85
C ALA A 79 -9.30 -7.56 -8.22
N ALA A 80 -8.68 -8.70 -8.55
CA ALA A 80 -8.03 -9.02 -9.82
C ALA A 80 -7.02 -7.99 -10.36
N ASN A 81 -6.52 -7.08 -9.53
CA ASN A 81 -5.49 -6.13 -9.97
C ASN A 81 -4.10 -6.76 -9.90
N PRO A 82 -3.19 -6.42 -10.83
CA PRO A 82 -1.81 -6.81 -10.70
C PRO A 82 -1.19 -6.12 -9.45
N PRO A 83 -0.12 -6.70 -8.88
CA PRO A 83 0.68 -6.05 -7.86
C PRO A 83 1.09 -4.64 -8.26
N LEU A 84 1.34 -3.77 -7.28
CA LEU A 84 1.77 -2.40 -7.55
C LEU A 84 3.02 -2.41 -8.43
N THR A 85 2.94 -1.66 -9.53
CA THR A 85 4.04 -1.42 -10.45
C THR A 85 4.27 0.08 -10.57
N PRO A 86 5.44 0.54 -11.03
CA PRO A 86 5.66 1.96 -11.28
C PRO A 86 4.65 2.56 -12.27
N ALA A 87 4.12 1.76 -13.20
CA ALA A 87 3.04 2.19 -14.10
C ALA A 87 1.72 2.41 -13.34
N LEU A 88 1.33 1.47 -12.47
CA LEU A 88 0.13 1.61 -11.64
C LEU A 88 0.25 2.78 -10.66
N LEU A 89 1.40 3.00 -10.05
CA LEU A 89 1.63 4.13 -9.15
C LEU A 89 1.43 5.49 -9.84
N ARG A 90 1.71 5.59 -11.16
CA ARG A 90 1.41 6.80 -11.94
C ARG A 90 -0.10 7.01 -12.15
N LEU A 91 -0.83 5.92 -12.34
CA LEU A 91 -2.24 5.94 -12.76
C LEU A 91 -3.22 5.99 -11.59
N ASP A 92 -2.89 5.35 -10.48
CA ASP A 92 -3.78 5.15 -9.34
C ASP A 92 -3.95 6.44 -8.51
N PRO A 93 -5.18 6.99 -8.39
CA PRO A 93 -5.44 8.21 -7.63
C PRO A 93 -5.17 8.10 -6.12
N MET A 94 -5.00 6.89 -5.57
CA MET A 94 -4.64 6.73 -4.17
C MET A 94 -3.29 7.35 -3.83
N PHE A 95 -2.39 7.43 -4.82
CA PHE A 95 -1.05 8.01 -4.66
C PHE A 95 -0.94 9.43 -5.21
N GLU A 96 -2.06 10.06 -5.59
CA GLU A 96 -2.09 11.45 -6.05
C GLU A 96 -1.39 12.42 -5.09
N PRO A 97 -1.55 12.33 -3.75
CA PRO A 97 -0.85 13.20 -2.81
C PRO A 97 0.68 13.11 -2.85
N LEU A 98 1.23 12.00 -3.36
CA LEU A 98 2.68 11.77 -3.41
C LEU A 98 3.32 12.29 -4.70
N ARG A 99 2.53 12.76 -5.67
CA ARG A 99 3.03 13.07 -7.03
C ARG A 99 4.12 14.15 -7.05
N ASN A 100 4.15 15.05 -6.08
CA ASN A 100 5.18 16.09 -6.02
C ASN A 100 6.40 15.70 -5.18
N ASP A 101 6.40 14.52 -4.54
CA ASP A 101 7.53 14.03 -3.74
C ASP A 101 8.63 13.47 -4.67
N PRO A 102 9.88 14.00 -4.60
CA PRO A 102 10.99 13.52 -5.44
C PRO A 102 11.31 12.03 -5.24
N ARG A 103 11.10 11.48 -4.03
CA ARG A 103 11.33 10.07 -3.73
C ARG A 103 10.29 9.20 -4.43
N PHE A 104 9.03 9.62 -4.42
CA PHE A 104 7.97 8.94 -5.17
C PHE A 104 8.25 8.96 -6.68
N GLN A 105 8.66 10.10 -7.23
CA GLN A 105 9.05 10.21 -8.65
C GLN A 105 10.20 9.26 -9.03
N LYS A 106 11.17 9.04 -8.13
CA LYS A 106 12.23 8.06 -8.32
C LYS A 106 11.69 6.62 -8.41
N LEU A 107 10.69 6.27 -7.60
CA LEU A 107 10.01 4.97 -7.69
C LEU A 107 9.35 4.78 -9.06
N LEU A 108 8.73 5.83 -9.59
CA LEU A 108 8.11 5.78 -10.92
C LEU A 108 9.15 5.51 -12.02
N ALA A 109 10.32 6.16 -11.94
CA ALA A 109 11.38 6.03 -12.93
C ALA A 109 12.10 4.67 -12.94
N SER A 110 12.04 3.91 -11.83
CA SER A 110 12.74 2.63 -11.66
C SER A 110 12.36 1.55 -12.70
N SER A 111 11.18 1.66 -13.31
CA SER A 111 10.69 0.73 -14.36
C SER A 111 11.48 0.77 -15.67
N ALA A 112 12.37 1.74 -15.89
CA ALA A 112 13.16 1.85 -17.12
C ALA A 112 14.42 0.96 -17.12
N ARG A 113 14.66 0.16 -16.08
CA ARG A 113 15.83 -0.71 -15.98
C ARG A 113 15.39 -2.13 -15.56
N LYS A 114 14.89 -2.89 -16.53
CA LYS A 114 14.91 -4.34 -16.51
C LYS A 114 15.38 -4.83 -17.87
#